data_AF-A0A959C676-F1
#
_entry.id   AF-A0A959C676-F1
#
_cell.length_a   1.000
_cell.length_b   1.000
_cell.length_c   1.000
_cell.angle_alpha   90.00
_cell.angle_beta   90.00
_cell.angle_gamma   90.00
#
_symmetry.space_group_name_H-M   'P 1'
#
loop_
_entity.id
_entity.type
_entity.pdbx_description
1 polymer ?
#
loop_
_entity_poly.entity_id
_entity_poly.type
_entity_poly.pdbx_seq_one_letter_code
_entity_poly.pdbx_strand_id
1 'polypeptide(L)'
;NLTDDPEVDLETLKSTTFYTQSLAVPAPRRLDDPAVQRGKMLFSDLQCAACHVPSFTTGAHPEYGFLSNQKIYPYTDLLLHDMGEGLADHRGEFKADGREWRTPPLWGIGLTQTVSGHTRFLHDGRARNLMEAILWHGGEAEQARQRVLKLSAADRASLLAFLQSL
;
A
#
# COMPACT_ATOMS: atom_id res chain seq x y z
N ASN A 1 -23.37 -27.75 -0.54
CA ASN A 1 -23.47 -28.50 0.72
C ASN A 1 -23.21 -27.54 1.85
N LEU A 2 -24.25 -27.10 2.58
CA LEU A 2 -24.16 -26.21 3.75
C LEU A 2 -24.14 -27.03 5.06
N THR A 3 -23.66 -28.27 4.98
CA THR A 3 -23.64 -29.26 6.08
C THR A 3 -22.22 -29.77 6.33
N ASP A 4 -21.19 -29.09 5.82
CA ASP A 4 -19.84 -29.38 6.27
C ASP A 4 -19.60 -28.71 7.64
N ASP A 5 -18.77 -29.36 8.44
CA ASP A 5 -18.24 -28.77 9.66
C ASP A 5 -17.19 -27.74 9.21
N PRO A 6 -17.22 -26.49 9.70
CA PRO A 6 -16.20 -25.52 9.30
C PRO A 6 -14.82 -26.04 9.66
N GLU A 7 -13.86 -25.90 8.73
CA GLU A 7 -12.46 -26.36 8.91
C GLU A 7 -11.76 -25.75 10.13
N VAL A 8 -12.33 -24.68 10.70
CA VAL A 8 -11.82 -23.94 11.86
C VAL A 8 -12.96 -23.69 12.83
N ASP A 9 -12.74 -24.03 14.11
CA ASP A 9 -13.71 -23.75 15.16
C ASP A 9 -13.86 -22.24 15.45
N LEU A 10 -14.97 -21.87 16.08
CA LEU A 10 -15.30 -20.47 16.34
C LEU A 10 -14.28 -19.78 17.27
N GLU A 11 -13.67 -20.51 18.20
CA GLU A 11 -12.69 -19.95 19.13
C GLU A 11 -11.40 -19.56 18.41
N THR A 12 -10.92 -20.43 17.53
CA THR A 12 -9.75 -20.21 16.68
C THR A 12 -9.99 -19.06 15.72
N LEU A 13 -11.19 -19.00 15.10
CA LEU A 13 -11.57 -17.87 14.24
C LEU A 13 -11.55 -16.54 15.00
N LYS A 14 -12.14 -16.50 16.21
CA LYS A 14 -12.16 -15.29 17.06
C LYS A 14 -10.76 -14.86 17.48
N SER A 15 -9.92 -15.81 17.90
CA SER A 15 -8.55 -15.55 18.33
C SER A 15 -7.70 -15.01 17.16
N THR A 16 -7.83 -15.61 15.99
CA THR A 16 -7.15 -15.15 14.76
C THR A 16 -7.62 -13.77 14.33
N THR A 17 -8.92 -13.50 14.44
CA THR A 17 -9.51 -12.19 14.14
C THR A 17 -8.97 -11.12 15.10
N PHE A 18 -9.02 -11.38 16.41
CA PHE A 18 -8.49 -10.47 17.42
C PHE A 18 -7.01 -10.18 17.20
N TYR A 19 -6.21 -11.21 16.96
CA TYR A 19 -4.79 -11.07 16.66
C TYR A 19 -4.58 -10.17 15.43
N THR A 20 -5.22 -10.49 14.30
CA THR A 20 -5.05 -9.75 13.04
C THR A 20 -5.49 -8.28 13.16
N GLN A 21 -6.57 -8.00 13.89
CA GLN A 21 -7.08 -6.64 14.10
C GLN A 21 -6.22 -5.81 15.07
N SER A 22 -5.54 -6.44 16.03
CA SER A 22 -4.76 -5.76 17.06
C SER A 22 -3.26 -5.64 16.73
N LEU A 23 -2.81 -6.26 15.63
CA LEU A 23 -1.44 -6.10 15.16
C LEU A 23 -1.14 -4.66 14.75
N ALA A 24 -0.20 -4.04 15.45
CA ALA A 24 0.32 -2.73 15.09
C ALA A 24 1.19 -2.80 13.82
N VAL A 25 1.23 -1.70 13.09
CA VAL A 25 2.08 -1.54 11.91
C VAL A 25 3.46 -1.00 12.28
N PRO A 26 4.50 -1.26 11.47
CA PRO A 26 5.80 -0.65 11.70
C PRO A 26 5.72 0.87 11.66
N ALA A 27 6.36 1.53 12.62
CA ALA A 27 6.45 2.99 12.62
C ALA A 27 7.34 3.48 11.47
N PRO A 28 7.00 4.63 10.85
CA PRO A 28 7.87 5.27 9.87
C PRO A 28 9.18 5.72 10.53
N ARG A 29 10.26 5.79 9.75
CA ARG A 29 11.64 5.97 10.24
C ARG A 29 12.28 7.20 9.60
N ARG A 30 13.28 7.83 10.26
CA ARG A 30 14.06 8.96 9.69
C ARG A 30 13.20 10.14 9.23
N LEU A 31 12.15 10.48 9.99
CA LEU A 31 11.23 11.57 9.62
C LEU A 31 11.89 12.95 9.67
N ASP A 32 12.99 13.11 10.37
CA ASP A 32 13.79 14.34 10.44
C ASP A 32 14.78 14.51 9.28
N ASP A 33 14.99 13.48 8.47
CA ASP A 33 15.88 13.51 7.32
C ASP A 33 15.34 14.48 6.22
N PRO A 34 16.09 15.50 5.80
CA PRO A 34 15.68 16.43 4.76
C PRO A 34 15.29 15.74 3.44
N ALA A 35 15.95 14.63 3.07
CA ALA A 35 15.62 13.87 1.87
C ALA A 35 14.26 13.17 1.99
N VAL A 36 13.92 12.65 3.18
CA VAL A 36 12.61 12.05 3.46
C VAL A 36 11.51 13.11 3.42
N GLN A 37 11.74 14.29 3.99
CA GLN A 37 10.78 15.39 3.92
C GLN A 37 10.59 15.91 2.49
N ARG A 38 11.68 16.03 1.72
CA ARG A 38 11.62 16.36 0.29
C ARG A 38 10.83 15.31 -0.49
N GLY A 39 11.09 14.03 -0.26
CA GLY A 39 10.38 12.92 -0.88
C GLY A 39 8.89 12.91 -0.57
N LYS A 40 8.50 13.21 0.67
CA LYS A 40 7.10 13.34 1.08
C LYS A 40 6.38 14.47 0.35
N MET A 41 7.03 15.62 0.15
CA MET A 41 6.46 16.72 -0.65
C MET A 41 6.29 16.30 -2.11
N LEU A 42 7.35 15.73 -2.70
CA LEU A 42 7.32 15.24 -4.07
C LEU A 42 6.20 14.20 -4.29
N PHE A 43 5.98 13.31 -3.33
CA PHE A 43 4.90 12.31 -3.41
C PHE A 43 3.52 12.95 -3.64
N SER A 44 3.24 14.05 -2.95
CA SER A 44 2.02 14.83 -3.15
C SER A 44 2.04 15.59 -4.48
N ASP A 45 3.13 16.29 -4.79
CA ASP A 45 3.28 17.12 -6.00
C ASP A 45 3.16 16.30 -7.29
N LEU A 46 3.62 15.04 -7.25
CA LEU A 46 3.56 14.09 -8.38
C LEU A 46 2.18 13.43 -8.53
N GLN A 47 1.26 13.74 -7.60
CA GLN A 47 -0.09 13.17 -7.48
C GLN A 47 -0.10 11.67 -7.12
N CYS A 48 0.95 11.13 -6.49
CA CYS A 48 0.91 9.76 -5.96
C CYS A 48 -0.15 9.62 -4.85
N ALA A 49 -0.36 10.69 -4.09
CA ALA A 49 -1.35 10.76 -3.02
C ALA A 49 -2.81 10.76 -3.50
N ALA A 50 -3.08 10.76 -4.82
CA ALA A 50 -4.42 10.65 -5.36
C ALA A 50 -5.08 9.30 -5.03
N CYS A 51 -4.30 8.20 -5.06
CA CYS A 51 -4.74 6.87 -4.66
C CYS A 51 -4.08 6.43 -3.34
N HIS A 52 -2.82 6.83 -3.12
CA HIS A 52 -2.11 6.54 -1.88
C HIS A 52 -2.38 7.60 -0.79
N VAL A 53 -3.65 7.71 -0.40
CA VAL A 53 -4.14 8.73 0.54
C VAL A 53 -3.42 8.63 1.89
N PRO A 54 -2.75 9.70 2.38
CA PRO A 54 -1.83 9.59 3.50
C PRO A 54 -2.41 9.11 4.82
N SER A 55 -3.64 9.51 5.18
CA SER A 55 -4.16 9.28 6.52
C SER A 55 -5.68 9.13 6.60
N PHE A 56 -6.13 8.36 7.58
CA PHE A 56 -7.52 8.20 7.96
C PHE A 56 -7.66 8.30 9.48
N THR A 57 -8.89 8.55 9.93
CA THR A 57 -9.29 8.29 11.31
C THR A 57 -10.19 7.07 11.31
N THR A 58 -9.86 6.04 12.09
CA THR A 58 -10.70 4.84 12.19
C THR A 58 -12.06 5.17 12.80
N GLY A 59 -13.10 4.42 12.41
CA GLY A 59 -14.42 4.53 13.02
C GLY A 59 -14.46 3.97 14.45
N ALA A 60 -15.60 4.10 15.11
CA ALA A 60 -15.84 3.44 16.38
C ALA A 60 -15.88 1.91 16.17
N HIS A 61 -15.08 1.19 16.94
CA HIS A 61 -15.08 -0.27 16.93
C HIS A 61 -16.00 -0.79 18.06
N PRO A 62 -16.93 -1.72 17.78
CA PRO A 62 -17.94 -2.13 18.75
C PRO A 62 -17.37 -2.86 19.98
N GLU A 63 -16.31 -3.65 19.81
CA GLU A 63 -15.72 -4.46 20.88
C GLU A 63 -14.42 -3.88 21.44
N TYR A 64 -13.52 -3.42 20.57
CA TYR A 64 -12.16 -2.98 20.93
C TYR A 64 -12.04 -1.46 20.91
N GLY A 65 -12.31 -0.82 22.05
CA GLY A 65 -12.21 0.64 22.19
C GLY A 65 -10.84 1.21 21.77
N PHE A 66 -9.76 0.46 21.98
CA PHE A 66 -8.41 0.88 21.58
C PHE A 66 -8.21 0.98 20.06
N LEU A 67 -9.07 0.37 19.23
CA LEU A 67 -9.03 0.53 17.76
C LEU A 67 -9.87 1.72 17.26
N SER A 68 -10.66 2.34 18.14
CA SER A 68 -11.58 3.41 17.77
C SER A 68 -10.89 4.76 17.64
N ASN A 69 -11.32 5.57 16.67
CA ASN A 69 -10.90 6.97 16.52
C ASN A 69 -9.38 7.18 16.44
N GLN A 70 -8.66 6.18 15.95
CA GLN A 70 -7.21 6.25 15.78
C GLN A 70 -6.87 7.00 14.49
N LYS A 71 -5.97 7.97 14.60
CA LYS A 71 -5.35 8.58 13.42
C LYS A 71 -4.24 7.68 12.91
N ILE A 72 -4.41 7.15 11.71
CA ILE A 72 -3.48 6.23 11.06
C ILE A 72 -2.94 6.83 9.77
N TYR A 73 -1.78 6.35 9.31
CA TYR A 73 -1.11 6.83 8.10
C TYR A 73 -0.78 5.69 7.12
N PRO A 74 -1.79 5.08 6.47
CA PRO A 74 -1.59 3.87 5.69
C PRO A 74 -1.18 4.15 4.24
N TYR A 75 -1.35 5.37 3.72
CA TYR A 75 -1.03 5.72 2.32
C TYR A 75 -1.78 4.84 1.30
N THR A 76 -3.09 4.78 1.41
CA THR A 76 -4.01 4.05 0.52
C THR A 76 -5.43 4.56 0.73
N ASP A 77 -6.23 4.65 -0.32
CA ASP A 77 -7.67 4.86 -0.22
C ASP A 77 -8.49 3.56 -0.10
N LEU A 78 -7.83 2.40 -0.20
CA LEU A 78 -8.44 1.07 -0.24
C LEU A 78 -9.43 0.87 -1.40
N LEU A 79 -9.40 1.73 -2.42
CA LEU A 79 -10.26 1.63 -3.61
C LEU A 79 -9.56 0.83 -4.71
N LEU A 80 -10.36 0.40 -5.69
CA LEU A 80 -9.89 -0.21 -6.93
C LEU A 80 -9.55 0.89 -7.94
N HIS A 81 -8.43 0.72 -8.64
CA HIS A 81 -7.98 1.62 -9.69
C HIS A 81 -7.49 0.85 -10.91
N ASP A 82 -7.78 1.36 -12.09
CA ASP A 82 -7.20 0.88 -13.35
C ASP A 82 -5.69 1.14 -13.37
N MET A 83 -4.91 0.07 -13.25
CA MET A 83 -3.44 0.10 -13.30
C MET A 83 -2.88 -0.10 -14.72
N GLY A 84 -3.77 -0.19 -15.71
CA GLY A 84 -3.45 -0.35 -17.13
C GLY A 84 -3.16 -1.79 -17.55
N GLU A 85 -3.14 -1.99 -18.86
CA GLU A 85 -2.95 -3.29 -19.51
C GLU A 85 -1.66 -4.00 -19.09
N GLY A 86 -0.59 -3.25 -18.81
CA GLY A 86 0.69 -3.81 -18.39
C GLY A 86 0.61 -4.60 -17.07
N LEU A 87 -0.40 -4.34 -16.24
CA LEU A 87 -0.67 -5.04 -14.98
C LEU A 87 -1.99 -5.81 -15.02
N ALA A 88 -2.55 -6.04 -16.21
CA ALA A 88 -3.76 -6.82 -16.33
C ALA A 88 -3.51 -8.32 -16.10
N ASP A 89 -4.40 -9.00 -15.39
CA ASP A 89 -4.43 -10.47 -15.31
C ASP A 89 -5.48 -11.11 -16.24
N HIS A 90 -6.30 -10.26 -16.90
CA HIS A 90 -7.42 -10.62 -17.77
C HIS A 90 -8.49 -11.51 -17.10
N ARG A 91 -8.61 -11.46 -15.77
CA ARG A 91 -9.62 -12.18 -15.01
C ARG A 91 -10.52 -11.17 -14.31
N GLY A 92 -11.80 -11.16 -14.70
CA GLY A 92 -12.78 -10.36 -13.99
C GLY A 92 -13.20 -11.03 -12.68
N GLU A 93 -13.29 -10.25 -11.62
CA GLU A 93 -13.86 -10.67 -10.33
C GLU A 93 -15.10 -9.83 -10.01
N PHE A 94 -16.27 -10.45 -10.17
CA PHE A 94 -17.57 -9.78 -10.05
C PHE A 94 -17.71 -8.57 -10.98
N LYS A 95 -17.54 -7.34 -10.47
CA LYS A 95 -17.59 -6.09 -11.25
C LYS A 95 -16.22 -5.54 -11.60
N ALA A 96 -15.16 -6.03 -10.94
CA ALA A 96 -13.81 -5.60 -11.22
C ALA A 96 -13.30 -6.27 -12.49
N ASP A 97 -12.70 -5.50 -13.39
CA ASP A 97 -11.96 -6.04 -14.54
C ASP A 97 -10.52 -6.40 -14.15
N GLY A 98 -9.82 -7.16 -15.01
CA GLY A 98 -8.47 -7.65 -14.69
C GLY A 98 -7.38 -6.56 -14.61
N ARG A 99 -7.71 -5.29 -14.90
CA ARG A 99 -6.80 -4.13 -14.81
C ARG A 99 -6.98 -3.38 -13.50
N GLU A 100 -8.07 -3.65 -12.77
CA GLU A 100 -8.42 -2.96 -11.53
C GLU A 100 -7.76 -3.64 -10.33
N TRP A 101 -6.92 -2.89 -9.62
CA TRP A 101 -6.26 -3.38 -8.41
C TRP A 101 -6.56 -2.48 -7.23
N ARG A 102 -6.75 -3.09 -6.06
CA ARG A 102 -6.89 -2.34 -4.82
C ARG A 102 -5.55 -1.68 -4.46
N THR A 103 -5.55 -0.39 -4.15
CA THR A 103 -4.36 0.29 -3.65
C THR A 103 -3.88 -0.35 -2.34
N PRO A 104 -2.72 -1.03 -2.27
CA PRO A 104 -2.22 -1.57 -1.01
C PRO A 104 -1.67 -0.43 -0.12
N PRO A 105 -1.83 -0.50 1.21
CA PRO A 105 -1.21 0.46 2.10
C PRO A 105 0.32 0.41 1.99
N LEU A 106 0.98 1.57 1.99
CA LEU A 106 2.45 1.69 1.87
C LEU A 106 3.19 1.64 3.22
N TRP A 107 2.47 1.58 4.34
CA TRP A 107 3.11 1.42 5.65
C TRP A 107 4.00 0.16 5.70
N GLY A 108 5.22 0.28 6.23
CA GLY A 108 6.18 -0.82 6.25
C GLY A 108 6.73 -1.26 4.88
N ILE A 109 6.41 -0.58 3.77
CA ILE A 109 6.94 -0.96 2.44
C ILE A 109 8.48 -0.89 2.37
N GLY A 110 9.09 0.00 3.17
CA GLY A 110 10.55 0.07 3.31
C GLY A 110 11.17 -1.15 4.00
N LEU A 111 10.37 -2.00 4.65
CA LEU A 111 10.81 -3.18 5.39
C LEU A 111 10.65 -4.49 4.63
N THR A 112 10.16 -4.50 3.38
CA THR A 112 9.89 -5.73 2.61
C THR A 112 11.10 -6.68 2.57
N GLN A 113 12.31 -6.17 2.37
CA GLN A 113 13.53 -7.02 2.40
C GLN A 113 13.78 -7.64 3.77
N THR A 114 13.51 -6.90 4.85
CA THR A 114 13.75 -7.36 6.22
C THR A 114 12.75 -8.45 6.62
N VAL A 115 11.48 -8.28 6.23
CA VAL A 115 10.39 -9.17 6.65
C VAL A 115 10.24 -10.38 5.71
N SER A 116 10.40 -10.18 4.40
CA SER A 116 10.12 -11.20 3.39
C SER A 116 11.38 -11.83 2.78
N GLY A 117 12.57 -11.28 3.06
CA GLY A 117 13.83 -11.77 2.49
C GLY A 117 14.05 -11.40 1.02
N HIS A 118 13.18 -10.57 0.42
CA HIS A 118 13.29 -10.10 -0.96
C HIS A 118 12.72 -8.69 -1.15
N THR A 119 12.97 -8.06 -2.32
CA THR A 119 12.39 -6.77 -2.73
C THR A 119 11.49 -6.94 -3.96
N ARG A 120 10.42 -7.73 -3.84
CA ARG A 120 9.49 -8.00 -4.95
C ARG A 120 8.17 -7.30 -4.65
N PHE A 121 7.68 -6.51 -5.60
CA PHE A 121 6.50 -5.66 -5.45
C PHE A 121 5.49 -5.89 -6.57
N LEU A 122 4.29 -5.32 -6.40
CA LEU A 122 3.08 -5.54 -7.21
C LEU A 122 2.47 -6.93 -6.96
N HIS A 123 1.25 -7.14 -7.46
CA HIS A 123 0.44 -8.33 -7.17
C HIS A 123 1.13 -9.65 -7.60
N ASP A 124 1.97 -9.60 -8.62
CA ASP A 124 2.69 -10.77 -9.16
C ASP A 124 4.20 -10.76 -8.83
N GLY A 125 4.66 -9.81 -8.01
CA GLY A 125 6.05 -9.69 -7.61
C GLY A 125 7.02 -9.32 -8.72
N ARG A 126 6.57 -8.86 -9.90
CA ARG A 126 7.47 -8.59 -11.04
C ARG A 126 8.52 -7.52 -10.75
N ALA A 127 8.16 -6.49 -9.97
CA ALA A 127 9.02 -5.34 -9.72
C ALA A 127 10.07 -5.66 -8.66
N ARG A 128 11.35 -5.50 -9.00
CA ARG A 128 12.51 -5.87 -8.15
C ARG A 128 12.90 -4.78 -7.14
N ASN A 129 12.31 -3.60 -7.27
CA ASN A 129 12.52 -2.46 -6.39
C ASN A 129 11.35 -1.47 -6.53
N LEU A 130 11.30 -0.49 -5.64
CA LEU A 130 10.26 0.55 -5.62
C LEU A 130 10.22 1.38 -6.90
N MET A 131 11.37 1.65 -7.53
CA MET A 131 11.40 2.41 -8.78
C MET A 131 10.77 1.61 -9.92
N GLU A 132 11.08 0.32 -10.05
CA GLU A 132 10.40 -0.55 -11.01
C GLU A 132 8.91 -0.62 -10.76
N ALA A 133 8.48 -0.71 -9.49
CA ALA A 133 7.06 -0.71 -9.15
C ALA A 133 6.37 0.57 -9.65
N ILE A 134 6.97 1.74 -9.41
CA ILE A 134 6.48 3.04 -9.92
C ILE A 134 6.40 3.03 -11.45
N LEU A 135 7.37 2.45 -12.16
CA LEU A 135 7.38 2.43 -13.62
C LEU A 135 6.34 1.49 -14.24
N TRP A 136 5.83 0.52 -13.48
CA TRP A 136 4.72 -0.33 -13.91
C TRP A 136 3.34 0.31 -13.77
N HIS A 137 3.20 1.41 -13.04
CA HIS A 137 1.92 2.11 -12.89
C HIS A 137 1.48 2.71 -14.23
N GLY A 138 0.45 2.12 -14.84
CA GLY A 138 -0.25 2.64 -16.01
C GLY A 138 -1.64 3.16 -15.64
N GLY A 139 -2.57 3.12 -16.61
CA GLY A 139 -3.97 3.46 -16.40
C GLY A 139 -4.14 4.85 -15.77
N GLU A 140 -4.85 4.94 -14.65
CA GLU A 140 -5.08 6.19 -13.92
C GLU A 140 -3.77 6.83 -13.41
N ALA A 141 -2.77 6.02 -13.09
CA ALA A 141 -1.50 6.47 -12.53
C ALA A 141 -0.45 6.82 -13.60
N GLU A 142 -0.77 6.68 -14.90
CA GLU A 142 0.15 6.93 -16.01
C GLU A 142 0.79 8.33 -15.94
N GLN A 143 -0.01 9.37 -15.68
CA GLN A 143 0.52 10.73 -15.60
C GLN A 143 1.48 10.93 -14.42
N ALA A 144 1.19 10.29 -13.27
CA ALA A 144 2.08 10.33 -12.10
C ALA A 144 3.41 9.65 -12.41
N ARG A 145 3.38 8.48 -13.06
CA ARG A 145 4.58 7.80 -13.58
C ARG A 145 5.40 8.71 -14.49
N GLN A 146 4.76 9.37 -15.45
CA GLN A 146 5.46 10.27 -16.38
C GLN A 146 6.10 11.47 -15.68
N ARG A 147 5.48 11.99 -14.62
CA ARG A 147 6.10 13.06 -13.81
C ARG A 147 7.32 12.56 -13.03
N VAL A 148 7.27 11.34 -12.48
CA VAL A 148 8.43 10.72 -11.80
C VAL A 148 9.61 10.56 -12.77
N LEU A 149 9.35 10.16 -14.03
CA LEU A 149 10.38 10.02 -15.05
C LEU A 149 11.12 11.32 -15.36
N LYS A 150 10.45 12.47 -15.21
CA LYS A 150 11.00 13.81 -15.44
C LYS A 150 11.76 14.38 -14.24
N LEU A 151 11.74 13.71 -13.09
CA LEU A 151 12.50 14.17 -11.92
C LEU A 151 14.01 14.14 -12.16
N SER A 152 14.69 15.07 -11.51
CA SER A 152 16.14 15.00 -11.33
C SER A 152 16.53 13.72 -10.57
N ALA A 153 17.78 13.29 -10.70
CA ALA A 153 18.28 12.13 -9.94
C ALA A 153 18.16 12.34 -8.42
N ALA A 154 18.39 13.57 -7.93
CA ALA A 154 18.30 13.92 -6.53
C ALA A 154 16.85 13.88 -6.00
N ASP A 155 15.89 14.40 -6.77
CA ASP A 155 14.47 14.33 -6.39
C ASP A 155 13.95 12.90 -6.43
N ARG A 156 14.37 12.10 -7.42
CA ARG A 156 14.04 10.67 -7.49
C ARG A 156 14.60 9.91 -6.28
N ALA A 157 15.84 10.18 -5.88
CA ALA A 157 16.43 9.59 -4.68
C ALA A 157 15.66 10.01 -3.42
N SER A 158 15.22 11.26 -3.33
CA SER A 158 14.41 11.77 -2.21
C SER A 158 13.05 11.08 -2.13
N LEU A 159 12.35 10.92 -3.27
CA LEU A 159 11.10 10.17 -3.34
C LEU A 159 11.28 8.72 -2.85
N LEU A 160 12.33 8.04 -3.30
CA LEU A 160 12.64 6.68 -2.85
C LEU A 160 13.01 6.63 -1.37
N ALA A 161 13.73 7.62 -0.84
CA ALA A 161 14.05 7.71 0.57
C ALA A 161 12.78 7.84 1.43
N PHE A 162 11.81 8.63 0.98
CA PHE A 162 10.50 8.71 1.62
C PHE A 162 9.77 7.37 1.58
N LEU A 163 9.67 6.69 0.44
CA LEU A 163 9.01 5.38 0.38
C LEU A 163 9.70 4.33 1.27
N GLN A 164 11.03 4.33 1.34
CA GLN A 164 11.80 3.46 2.24
C GLN A 164 11.64 3.82 3.72
N SER A 165 11.24 5.06 4.00
CA SER A 165 10.96 5.54 5.36
C SER A 165 9.67 4.96 5.92
N LEU A 166 8.72 4.58 5.05
CA LEU A 166 7.43 4.01 5.41
C LEU A 166 7.56 2.57 5.91
#